data_AF-A0A699XHC1-F1
#
_entry.id   AF-A0A699XHC1-F1
#
_cell.length_a   1.000
_cell.length_b   1.000
_cell.length_c   1.000
_cell.angle_alpha   90.00
_cell.angle_beta   90.00
_cell.angle_gamma   90.00
#
_symmetry.space_group_name_H-M   'P 1'
#
loop_
_entity.id
_entity.type
_entity.pdbx_description
1 polymer ?
#
loop_
_entity_poly.entity_id
_entity_poly.type
_entity_poly.pdbx_seq_one_letter_code
_entity_poly.pdbx_strand_id
1 'polypeptide(L)'
;MSTVYHSKTDGQSERTIQTLKDMLRAYAIDFGKGWVNHLPLFKFSYNNSYDASIKAAPFEGLYGRKCRSPVCWTEVGEAQILGPELI
;
A
#
# COMPACT_ATOMS: atom_id res chain seq x y z
N MET A 1 14.29 9.06 19.21
CA MET A 1 14.40 10.52 19.40
C MET A 1 14.48 11.16 18.02
N SER A 2 13.44 11.87 17.58
CA SER A 2 13.48 12.71 16.37
C SER A 2 14.00 14.10 16.77
N THR A 3 14.96 14.63 16.03
CA THR A 3 15.59 15.94 16.30
C THR A 3 14.84 17.06 15.58
N VAL A 4 14.49 18.11 16.32
CA VAL A 4 13.64 19.27 15.94
C VAL A 4 14.07 20.04 14.67
N TYR A 5 15.23 19.73 14.07
CA TYR A 5 15.80 20.48 12.95
C TYR A 5 16.13 19.65 11.70
N HIS A 6 15.47 18.51 11.48
CA HIS A 6 15.66 17.72 10.25
C HIS A 6 14.39 17.62 9.39
N SER A 7 13.85 18.76 8.96
CA SER A 7 12.61 18.88 8.18
C SER A 7 12.63 18.27 6.78
N LYS A 8 13.80 17.83 6.28
CA LYS A 8 13.92 17.36 4.88
C LYS A 8 13.22 16.03 4.59
N THR A 9 12.92 15.23 5.62
CA THR A 9 12.32 13.89 5.45
C THR A 9 11.13 13.64 6.39
N ASP A 10 10.95 14.47 7.41
CA ASP A 10 9.99 14.20 8.51
C ASP A 10 8.53 14.24 8.04
N GLY A 11 8.20 15.11 7.08
CA GLY A 11 6.83 15.25 6.57
C GLY A 11 6.35 14.06 5.72
N GLN A 12 7.24 13.41 4.97
CA GLN A 12 6.86 12.19 4.23
C GLN A 12 6.68 11.01 5.17
N SER A 13 7.55 10.84 6.16
CA SER A 13 7.38 9.80 7.18
C SER A 13 6.12 10.03 8.00
N GLU A 14 5.82 11.27 8.39
CA GLU A 14 4.61 11.60 9.15
C GLU A 14 3.34 11.29 8.36
N ARG A 15 3.27 11.71 7.08
CA ARG A 15 2.15 11.39 6.20
C ARG A 15 1.98 9.89 6.04
N THR A 16 3.08 9.16 5.85
CA THR A 16 3.06 7.70 5.72
C THR A 16 2.56 7.02 6.99
N ILE A 17 3.05 7.45 8.16
CA ILE A 17 2.61 6.94 9.46
C ILE A 17 1.12 7.21 9.67
N GLN A 18 0.63 8.38 9.26
CA GLN A 18 -0.78 8.72 9.37
C GLN A 18 -1.65 7.79 8.49
N THR A 19 -1.27 7.61 7.21
CA THR A 19 -1.97 6.67 6.32
C THR A 19 -1.97 5.24 6.87
N LEU A 20 -0.85 4.76 7.41
CA LEU A 20 -0.77 3.45 8.04
C LEU A 20 -1.73 3.33 9.23
N LYS A 21 -1.83 4.35 10.08
CA LYS A 21 -2.76 4.37 11.23
C LYS A 21 -4.21 4.34 10.76
N ASP A 22 -4.56 5.10 9.73
CA ASP A 22 -5.93 5.18 9.21
C ASP A 22 -6.36 3.86 8.57
N MET A 23 -5.48 3.24 7.76
CA MET A 23 -5.72 1.90 7.21
C MET A 23 -5.86 0.85 8.32
N LEU A 24 -5.00 0.91 9.35
CA LEU A 24 -5.06 -0.03 10.47
C LEU A 24 -6.34 0.12 11.28
N ARG A 25 -6.81 1.37 11.46
CA ARG A 25 -8.09 1.65 12.12
C ARG A 25 -9.26 1.05 11.35
N ALA A 26 -9.29 1.20 10.02
CA ALA A 26 -10.33 0.56 9.18
C ALA A 26 -10.30 -0.97 9.33
N TYR A 27 -9.11 -1.59 9.23
CA TYR A 27 -8.94 -3.03 9.43
C TYR A 27 -9.40 -3.49 10.83
N ALA A 28 -9.08 -2.73 11.88
CA ALA A 28 -9.50 -3.05 13.24
C ALA A 28 -11.02 -2.99 13.42
N ILE A 29 -11.71 -2.09 12.68
CA ILE A 29 -13.17 -2.01 12.66
C ILE A 29 -13.76 -3.22 11.92
N ASP A 30 -13.24 -3.55 10.74
CA ASP A 30 -13.79 -4.61 9.88
C ASP A 30 -13.59 -6.01 10.46
N PHE A 31 -12.41 -6.29 11.02
CA PHE A 31 -12.05 -7.61 11.55
C PHE A 31 -12.31 -7.74 13.06
N GLY A 32 -12.74 -6.67 13.72
CA GLY A 32 -13.05 -6.65 15.16
C GLY A 32 -11.90 -7.21 16.00
N LYS A 33 -12.20 -8.08 16.98
CA LYS A 33 -11.18 -8.68 17.87
C LYS A 33 -10.15 -9.57 17.16
N GLY A 34 -10.44 -10.01 15.92
CA GLY A 34 -9.57 -10.87 15.13
C GLY A 34 -8.53 -10.12 14.27
N TRP A 35 -8.55 -8.78 14.26
CA TRP A 35 -7.73 -7.96 13.35
C TRP A 35 -6.23 -8.27 13.36
N VAL A 36 -5.69 -8.68 14.52
CA VAL A 36 -4.27 -9.06 14.66
C VAL A 36 -3.92 -10.25 13.78
N ASN A 37 -4.84 -11.20 13.60
CA ASN A 37 -4.65 -12.37 12.72
C ASN A 37 -4.60 -11.97 11.24
N HIS A 38 -5.12 -10.78 10.90
CA HIS A 38 -5.13 -10.23 9.54
C HIS A 38 -4.01 -9.22 9.29
N LEU A 39 -3.06 -9.05 10.23
CA LEU A 39 -1.86 -8.22 10.01
C LEU A 39 -1.06 -8.59 8.76
N PRO A 40 -0.90 -9.87 8.38
CA PRO A 40 -0.25 -10.23 7.13
C PRO A 40 -0.97 -9.64 5.91
N LEU A 41 -2.32 -9.63 5.92
CA LEU A 41 -3.13 -9.05 4.86
C LEU A 41 -3.01 -7.52 4.83
N PHE A 42 -3.06 -6.86 5.99
CA PHE A 42 -2.82 -5.42 6.10
C PHE A 42 -1.46 -5.01 5.51
N LYS A 43 -0.39 -5.71 5.91
CA LYS A 43 0.97 -5.45 5.41
C LYS A 43 1.06 -5.69 3.91
N PHE A 44 0.41 -6.75 3.43
CA PHE A 44 0.33 -7.04 2.00
C PHE A 44 -0.40 -5.93 1.24
N SER A 45 -1.56 -5.48 1.72
CA SER A 45 -2.32 -4.39 1.09
C SER A 45 -1.51 -3.10 1.04
N TYR A 46 -0.94 -2.65 2.18
CA TYR A 46 -0.14 -1.43 2.22
C TYR A 46 1.06 -1.47 1.27
N ASN A 47 1.82 -2.57 1.27
CA ASN A 47 3.02 -2.68 0.42
C ASN A 47 2.70 -2.67 -1.08
N ASN A 48 1.50 -3.05 -1.47
CA ASN A 48 1.10 -3.19 -2.87
C ASN A 48 0.17 -2.08 -3.37
N SER A 49 -0.37 -1.26 -2.48
CA SER A 49 -1.13 -0.07 -2.86
C SER A 49 -0.21 1.02 -3.41
N TYR A 50 -0.69 1.78 -4.39
CA TYR A 50 0.02 2.93 -4.93
C TYR A 50 0.24 4.01 -3.87
N ASP A 51 1.49 4.42 -3.70
CA ASP A 51 1.86 5.55 -2.86
C ASP A 51 2.14 6.76 -3.76
N ALA A 52 1.28 7.78 -3.69
CA ALA A 52 1.42 8.99 -4.51
C ALA A 52 2.71 9.78 -4.24
N SER A 53 3.31 9.61 -3.07
CA SER A 53 4.54 10.28 -2.66
C SER A 53 5.78 9.60 -3.27
N ILE A 54 5.72 8.29 -3.49
CA ILE A 54 6.74 7.46 -4.15
C ILE A 54 6.45 7.32 -5.66
N LYS A 55 5.21 7.58 -6.09
CA LYS A 55 4.66 7.37 -7.44
C LYS A 55 4.72 5.92 -7.92
N ALA A 56 4.71 4.98 -6.98
CA ALA A 56 4.69 3.54 -7.19
C ALA A 56 4.20 2.86 -5.91
N ALA A 57 3.91 1.55 -5.98
CA ALA A 57 3.72 0.79 -4.75
C ALA A 57 5.06 0.65 -3.99
N PRO A 58 5.09 0.67 -2.65
CA PRO A 58 6.31 0.45 -1.88
C PRO A 58 7.05 -0.84 -2.27
N PHE A 59 6.32 -1.92 -2.58
CA PHE A 59 6.90 -3.17 -3.09
C PHE A 59 7.61 -2.97 -4.43
N GLU A 60 7.00 -2.24 -5.36
CA GLU A 60 7.61 -1.96 -6.66
C GLU A 60 8.87 -1.11 -6.51
N GLY A 61 8.84 -0.10 -5.64
CA GLY A 61 10.01 0.74 -5.34
C GLY A 61 11.17 -0.06 -4.75
N LEU A 62 10.88 -1.07 -3.92
CA LEU A 62 11.91 -1.91 -3.28
C LEU A 62 12.47 -3.00 -4.20
N TYR A 63 11.63 -3.63 -5.00
CA TYR A 63 12.00 -4.83 -5.76
C TYR A 63 12.08 -4.62 -7.28
N GLY A 64 11.71 -3.43 -7.78
CA GLY A 64 11.72 -3.09 -9.20
C GLY A 64 10.72 -3.87 -10.06
N ARG A 65 9.72 -4.50 -9.45
CA ARG A 65 8.69 -5.30 -10.15
C ARG A 65 7.35 -5.25 -9.43
N LYS A 66 6.26 -5.39 -10.19
CA LYS A 66 4.91 -5.58 -9.63
C LYS A 66 4.87 -6.86 -8.79
N CYS A 67 4.11 -6.84 -7.68
CA CYS A 67 3.86 -8.04 -6.88
C CYS A 67 3.09 -9.06 -7.70
N ARG A 68 3.50 -10.33 -7.63
CA ARG A 68 2.76 -11.43 -8.26
C ARG A 68 1.91 -12.09 -7.20
N SER A 69 0.65 -11.66 -7.12
CA SER A 69 -0.35 -12.28 -6.26
C SER A 69 -1.30 -13.14 -7.09
N PRO A 70 -1.72 -14.32 -6.59
CA PRO A 70 -2.80 -15.07 -7.21
C PRO A 70 -4.14 -14.33 -7.13
N VAL A 71 -4.25 -13.36 -6.23
CA VAL A 71 -5.40 -12.43 -6.18
C VAL A 71 -5.16 -11.35 -7.23
N CYS A 72 -6.06 -11.23 -8.21
CA CYS A 72 -5.98 -10.22 -9.26
C CYS A 72 -6.22 -8.82 -8.66
N TRP A 73 -5.16 -8.20 -8.15
CA TRP A 73 -5.16 -6.82 -7.67
C TRP A 73 -4.86 -5.87 -8.83
N THR A 74 -5.81 -5.72 -9.75
CA THR A 74 -5.82 -4.57 -10.65
C THR A 74 -6.42 -3.38 -9.92
N GLU A 75 -5.77 -2.23 -9.95
CA GLU A 75 -6.41 -0.98 -9.53
C GLU A 75 -7.74 -0.83 -10.27
N VAL A 76 -8.80 -0.42 -9.58
CA VAL A 76 -10.06 -0.02 -10.21
C VAL A 76 -9.76 1.24 -11.03
N GLY A 77 -9.28 1.05 -12.26
CA GLY A 77 -8.73 2.09 -13.13
C GLY A 77 -7.69 1.61 -14.15
N GLU A 78 -6.97 0.51 -13.87
CA GLU A 78 -6.00 -0.10 -14.83
C GLU A 78 -6.64 -1.20 -15.69
N ALA A 79 -7.96 -1.20 -15.86
CA ALA A 79 -8.58 -2.01 -16.92
C ALA A 79 -8.35 -1.32 -18.28
N GLN A 80 -7.10 -1.30 -18.77
CA GLN A 80 -6.92 -1.28 -20.21
C GLN A 80 -7.44 -2.62 -20.70
N ILE A 81 -8.60 -2.56 -21.37
CA ILE A 81 -9.15 -3.65 -22.16
C ILE A 81 -8.14 -3.93 -23.28
N LEU A 82 -7.06 -4.64 -22.97
CA LEU A 82 -6.29 -5.31 -24.01
C LEU A 82 -7.13 -6.54 -24.36
N GLY A 83 -8.09 -6.32 -25.26
CA GLY A 83 -8.82 -7.41 -25.88
C GLY A 83 -7.84 -8.38 -26.52
N PRO A 84 -8.13 -9.69 -26.56
CA PRO A 84 -7.33 -10.59 -27.35
C PRO A 84 -7.48 -10.19 -28.83
N GLU A 85 -6.36 -9.88 -29.50
CA GLU A 85 -6.28 -10.07 -30.96
C GLU A 85 -6.52 -11.56 -31.20
N LEU A 86 -7.78 -11.92 -31.44
CA LEU A 86 -8.14 -13.14 -32.13
C LEU A 86 -7.74 -12.93 -33.59
N ILE A 87 -6.88 -13.83 -34.08
CA ILE A 87 -6.38 -13.96 -35.46
C ILE A 87 -7.49 -13.77 -36.49
#